data_AF-A0AAN6D895-F1
#
_entry.id   AF-A0AAN6D895-F1
#
_cell.length_a   1.000
_cell.length_b   1.000
_cell.length_c   1.000
_cell.angle_alpha   90.00
_cell.angle_beta   90.00
_cell.angle_gamma   90.00
#
_symmetry.space_group_name_H-M   'P 1'
#
loop_
_entity.id
_entity.type
_entity.pdbx_description
1 polymer ?
#
loop_
_entity_poly.entity_id
_entity_poly.type
_entity_poly.pdbx_seq_one_letter_code
_entity_poly.pdbx_strand_id
1 'polypeptide(L)'
;MRIVLLDASAHICRLWKAEVARLKNEVADAMRWGDDKLEVSIFNGDLETLELRTDKETVFFSPGNSFGGMAGGYDRALAHLFSDAGDWKTTDQYVKNWILENSHGYSAPGTARLIRFSRPDSPAWRKYRASAILHVPTMRTPEFLGRRRTCLS
;
A
#
# COMPACT_ATOMS: atom_id res chain seq x y z
N MET A 1 13.89 -5.69 -10.42
CA MET A 1 12.82 -5.39 -9.43
C MET A 1 11.45 -5.52 -10.10
N ARG A 2 10.38 -5.90 -9.39
CA ARG A 2 9.00 -5.92 -9.94
C ARG A 2 8.08 -5.01 -9.14
N ILE A 3 7.35 -4.13 -9.82
CA ILE A 3 6.29 -3.29 -9.26
C ILE A 3 4.94 -3.79 -9.78
N VAL A 4 3.98 -3.95 -8.89
CA VAL A 4 2.61 -4.33 -9.22
C VAL A 4 1.70 -3.17 -8.85
N LEU A 5 1.08 -2.55 -9.85
CA LEU A 5 0.07 -1.52 -9.66
C LEU A 5 -1.29 -2.19 -9.53
N LEU A 6 -1.87 -2.16 -8.33
CA LEU A 6 -3.15 -2.79 -8.00
C LEU A 6 -4.21 -1.73 -7.75
N ASP A 7 -5.36 -1.86 -8.41
CA ASP A 7 -6.54 -1.05 -8.13
C ASP A 7 -7.83 -1.78 -8.56
N ALA A 8 -8.92 -1.57 -7.84
CA ALA A 8 -10.24 -2.11 -8.19
C ALA A 8 -10.84 -1.39 -9.41
N SER A 9 -10.47 -0.13 -9.66
CA SER A 9 -10.97 0.69 -10.75
C SER A 9 -10.35 0.29 -12.08
N ALA A 10 -11.16 -0.34 -12.94
CA ALA A 10 -10.78 -0.65 -14.32
C ALA A 10 -10.41 0.61 -15.12
N HIS A 11 -10.94 1.78 -14.77
CA HIS A 11 -10.56 3.04 -15.39
C HIS A 11 -9.11 3.42 -15.06
N ILE A 12 -8.73 3.40 -13.78
CA ILE A 12 -7.35 3.69 -13.34
C ILE A 12 -6.38 2.69 -13.96
N CYS A 13 -6.70 1.39 -13.92
CA CYS A 13 -5.82 0.37 -14.51
C CYS A 13 -5.62 0.55 -16.02
N ARG A 14 -6.64 1.01 -16.78
CA ARG A 14 -6.48 1.33 -18.21
C ARG A 14 -5.53 2.51 -18.42
N LEU A 15 -5.66 3.56 -17.62
CA LEU A 15 -4.76 4.72 -17.68
C LEU A 15 -3.32 4.32 -17.39
N TRP A 16 -3.08 3.53 -16.34
CA TRP A 16 -1.74 3.01 -16.05
C TRP A 16 -1.17 2.15 -17.17
N LYS A 17 -1.98 1.28 -17.79
CA LYS A 17 -1.53 0.47 -18.92
C LYS A 17 -1.09 1.34 -20.10
N ALA A 18 -1.88 2.35 -20.45
CA ALA A 18 -1.54 3.28 -21.52
C ALA A 18 -0.24 4.06 -21.21
N GLU A 19 -0.12 4.56 -19.99
CA GLU A 19 1.03 5.37 -19.59
C GLU A 19 2.32 4.56 -19.47
N VAL A 20 2.25 3.35 -18.90
CA VAL A 20 3.41 2.45 -18.85
C VAL A 20 3.86 2.04 -20.26
N ALA A 21 2.93 1.83 -21.20
CA ALA A 21 3.27 1.55 -22.60
C ALA A 21 3.92 2.77 -23.27
N ARG A 22 3.41 3.99 -23.02
CA ARG A 22 4.00 5.23 -23.50
C ARG A 22 5.44 5.41 -22.99
N LEU A 23 5.66 5.29 -21.68
CA LEU A 23 6.98 5.43 -21.05
C LEU A 23 8.00 4.42 -21.60
N LYS A 24 7.57 3.17 -21.85
CA LYS A 24 8.42 2.14 -22.46
C LYS A 24 8.92 2.51 -23.85
N ASN A 25 8.12 3.25 -24.62
CA ASN A 25 8.45 3.62 -25.99
C ASN A 25 9.24 4.93 -26.07
N GLU A 26 8.99 5.87 -25.16
CA GLU A 26 9.53 7.23 -25.23
C GLU A 26 10.80 7.44 -24.40
N VAL A 27 11.02 6.62 -23.36
CA VAL A 27 12.13 6.82 -22.43
C VAL A 27 12.97 5.54 -22.39
N ALA A 28 14.16 5.61 -23.00
CA ALA A 28 15.07 4.47 -23.18
C ALA A 28 15.34 3.68 -21.88
N ASP A 29 15.42 4.38 -20.74
CA ASP A 29 15.72 3.80 -19.43
C ASP A 29 14.51 3.79 -18.46
N ALA A 30 13.28 4.05 -18.90
CA ALA A 30 12.12 4.13 -17.98
C ALA A 30 11.84 2.82 -17.23
N MET A 31 12.28 1.68 -17.78
CA MET A 31 12.10 0.36 -17.19
C MET A 31 13.42 -0.18 -16.61
N ARG A 32 14.21 0.69 -15.99
CA ARG A 32 15.44 0.31 -15.29
C ARG A 32 15.46 0.86 -13.87
N TRP A 33 16.10 0.11 -12.98
CA TRP A 33 16.43 0.52 -11.62
C TRP A 33 17.91 0.26 -11.40
N GLY A 34 18.73 1.31 -11.57
CA GLY A 34 20.17 1.12 -11.74
C GLY A 34 20.45 0.27 -12.98
N ASP A 35 21.24 -0.80 -12.81
CA ASP A 35 21.55 -1.73 -13.88
C ASP A 35 20.45 -2.77 -14.13
N ASP A 36 19.53 -2.95 -13.18
CA ASP A 36 18.49 -3.97 -13.25
C ASP A 36 17.30 -3.56 -14.12
N LYS A 37 16.68 -4.55 -14.76
CA LYS A 37 15.38 -4.38 -15.40
C LYS A 37 14.29 -4.18 -14.34
N LEU A 38 13.49 -3.14 -14.54
CA LEU A 38 12.25 -2.88 -13.80
C LEU A 38 11.07 -3.48 -14.56
N GLU A 39 10.39 -4.43 -13.94
CA GLU A 39 9.15 -4.97 -14.45
C GLU A 39 7.96 -4.28 -13.77
N VAL A 40 7.08 -3.67 -14.57
CA VAL A 40 5.83 -3.07 -14.07
C VAL A 40 4.65 -3.86 -14.62
N SER A 41 3.83 -4.42 -13.73
CA SER A 41 2.58 -5.08 -14.07
C SER A 41 1.38 -4.35 -13.46
N ILE A 42 0.23 -4.45 -14.11
CA ILE A 42 -1.01 -3.83 -13.66
C ILE A 42 -2.01 -4.93 -13.36
N PHE A 43 -2.53 -4.95 -12.14
CA PHE A 43 -3.58 -5.86 -11.70
C PHE A 43 -4.87 -5.07 -11.43
N ASN A 44 -5.94 -5.42 -12.13
CA ASN A 44 -7.25 -4.84 -11.87
C ASN A 44 -8.06 -5.80 -11.00
N GLY A 45 -8.24 -5.44 -9.74
CA GLY A 45 -8.91 -6.24 -8.74
C GLY A 45 -8.53 -5.79 -7.33
N ASP A 46 -8.99 -6.54 -6.35
CA ASP A 46 -8.73 -6.27 -4.94
C ASP A 46 -7.54 -7.06 -4.42
N LEU A 47 -7.07 -6.68 -3.23
CA LEU A 47 -5.97 -7.36 -2.56
C LEU A 47 -6.26 -8.85 -2.31
N GLU A 48 -7.52 -9.21 -2.08
CA GLU A 48 -7.93 -10.59 -1.81
C GLU A 48 -7.83 -11.51 -3.02
N THR A 49 -8.01 -10.97 -4.23
CA THR A 49 -7.96 -11.71 -5.49
C THR A 49 -6.59 -11.63 -6.16
N LEU A 50 -5.65 -10.87 -5.59
CA LEU A 50 -4.31 -10.73 -6.11
C LEU A 50 -3.55 -12.06 -6.00
N GLU A 51 -3.19 -12.62 -7.15
CA GLU A 51 -2.30 -13.79 -7.23
C GLU A 51 -0.92 -13.36 -7.70
N LEU A 52 0.06 -13.41 -6.79
CA LEU A 52 1.47 -13.19 -7.13
C LEU A 52 2.22 -14.51 -7.02
N ARG A 53 2.55 -15.12 -8.16
CA ARG A 53 3.53 -16.21 -8.20
C ARG A 53 4.92 -15.59 -8.11
N THR A 54 5.51 -15.62 -6.92
CA THR A 54 6.91 -15.20 -6.71
C THR A 54 7.49 -15.88 -5.48
N ASP A 55 8.78 -16.18 -5.54
CA ASP A 55 9.62 -16.62 -4.45
C ASP A 55 10.33 -15.46 -3.73
N LYS A 56 10.18 -14.23 -4.22
CA LYS A 56 10.84 -13.03 -3.70
C LYS A 56 10.06 -12.39 -2.56
N GLU A 57 10.76 -11.65 -1.71
CA GLU A 57 10.14 -10.83 -0.67
C GLU A 57 9.25 -9.75 -1.31
N THR A 58 8.03 -9.61 -0.79
CA THR A 58 7.07 -8.60 -1.24
C THR A 58 6.88 -7.55 -0.16
N VAL A 59 6.81 -6.29 -0.56
CA VAL A 59 6.46 -5.17 0.34
C VAL A 59 5.19 -4.54 -0.18
N PHE A 60 4.21 -4.38 0.71
CA PHE A 60 2.97 -3.67 0.38
C PHE A 60 3.09 -2.19 0.74
N PHE A 61 2.51 -1.34 -0.11
CA PHE A 61 2.54 0.10 0.07
C PHE A 61 1.24 0.59 0.73
N SER A 62 1.30 1.24 1.89
CA SER A 62 0.11 1.78 2.57
C SER A 62 0.02 3.31 2.38
N PRO A 63 -0.92 3.82 1.56
CA PRO A 63 -1.17 5.25 1.36
C PRO A 63 -1.97 5.88 2.52
N GLY A 64 -1.58 5.60 3.77
CA GLY A 64 -2.41 5.90 4.93
C GLY A 64 -2.35 7.36 5.41
N ASN A 65 -2.75 7.56 6.67
CA ASN A 65 -2.69 8.85 7.35
C ASN A 65 -1.45 8.99 8.24
N SER A 66 -1.18 10.22 8.67
CA SER A 66 -0.01 10.55 9.51
C SER A 66 0.03 9.86 10.88
N PHE A 67 -1.08 9.31 11.35
CA PHE A 67 -1.18 8.62 12.64
C PHE A 67 -1.13 7.10 12.51
N GLY A 68 -0.93 6.57 11.30
CA GLY A 68 -0.82 5.13 11.07
C GLY A 68 -2.14 4.37 11.17
N GLY A 69 -3.29 5.04 11.16
CA GLY A 69 -4.58 4.37 11.18
C GLY A 69 -4.86 3.61 9.89
N MET A 70 -5.29 2.35 10.00
CA MET A 70 -5.55 1.43 8.89
C MET A 70 -7.03 1.05 8.74
N ALA A 71 -7.95 1.90 9.20
CA ALA A 71 -9.38 1.54 9.26
C ALA A 71 -10.14 1.69 7.92
N GLY A 72 -9.54 2.31 6.90
CA GLY A 72 -10.19 2.66 5.64
C GLY A 72 -9.73 1.82 4.46
N GLY A 73 -10.65 1.58 3.50
CA GLY A 73 -10.37 1.08 2.15
C GLY A 73 -9.26 0.03 2.05
N TYR A 74 -8.22 0.37 1.29
CA TYR A 74 -7.05 -0.48 1.03
C TYR A 74 -6.22 -0.77 2.30
N ASP A 75 -6.03 0.20 3.18
CA ASP A 75 -5.28 -0.01 4.43
C ASP A 75 -5.96 -1.04 5.33
N ARG A 76 -7.29 -1.08 5.34
CA ARG A 76 -8.03 -2.11 6.10
C ARG A 76 -7.81 -3.50 5.53
N ALA A 77 -7.81 -3.64 4.21
CA ALA A 77 -7.50 -4.89 3.55
C ALA A 77 -6.05 -5.35 3.87
N LEU A 78 -5.09 -4.41 3.88
CA LEU A 78 -3.72 -4.69 4.33
C LEU A 78 -3.68 -5.13 5.80
N ALA A 79 -4.41 -4.44 6.68
CA ALA A 79 -4.44 -4.77 8.10
C ALA A 79 -4.98 -6.20 8.35
N HIS A 80 -5.99 -6.62 7.60
CA HIS A 80 -6.46 -8.01 7.58
C HIS A 80 -5.40 -8.96 7.04
N LEU A 81 -4.71 -8.61 5.95
CA LEU A 81 -3.70 -9.47 5.33
C LEU A 81 -2.52 -9.77 6.27
N PHE A 82 -2.09 -8.78 7.07
CA PHE A 82 -0.99 -8.90 8.04
C PHE A 82 -1.43 -9.35 9.44
N SER A 83 -2.71 -9.69 9.63
CA SER A 83 -3.22 -10.23 10.90
C SER A 83 -3.11 -11.74 10.95
N ASP A 84 -2.63 -12.29 12.07
CA ASP A 84 -2.50 -13.75 12.27
C ASP A 84 -3.86 -14.43 12.52
N ALA A 85 -4.77 -13.74 13.22
CA ALA A 85 -6.07 -14.26 13.64
C ALA A 85 -7.26 -13.60 12.91
N GLY A 86 -7.00 -12.84 11.84
CA GLY A 86 -8.02 -12.11 11.09
C GLY A 86 -8.54 -10.82 11.78
N ASP A 87 -8.14 -10.55 13.03
CA ASP A 87 -8.40 -9.27 13.69
C ASP A 87 -7.46 -8.19 13.16
N TRP A 88 -7.96 -7.39 12.23
CA TRP A 88 -7.23 -6.27 11.64
C TRP A 88 -6.82 -5.22 12.67
N LYS A 89 -7.52 -5.11 13.81
CA LYS A 89 -7.22 -4.10 14.85
C LYS A 89 -5.86 -4.34 15.49
N THR A 90 -5.42 -5.59 15.58
CA THR A 90 -4.09 -5.93 16.10
C THR A 90 -2.99 -5.42 15.17
N THR A 91 -3.22 -5.40 13.86
CA THR A 91 -2.29 -4.82 12.89
C THR A 91 -2.35 -3.28 12.92
N ASP A 92 -3.55 -2.70 12.97
CA ASP A 92 -3.74 -1.26 13.10
C ASP A 92 -3.05 -0.69 14.36
N GLN A 93 -3.24 -1.33 15.51
CA GLN A 93 -2.59 -0.92 16.76
C GLN A 93 -1.07 -1.07 16.69
N TYR A 94 -0.57 -2.14 16.05
CA TYR A 94 0.86 -2.33 15.86
C TYR A 94 1.48 -1.18 15.04
N VAL A 95 0.85 -0.80 13.92
CA VAL A 95 1.31 0.31 13.08
C VAL A 95 1.25 1.63 13.84
N LYS A 96 0.16 1.90 14.57
CA LYS A 96 0.04 3.11 15.41
C LYS A 96 1.13 3.19 16.48
N ASN A 97 1.40 2.09 17.17
CA ASN A 97 2.46 2.03 18.19
C ASN A 97 3.84 2.26 17.55
N TRP A 98 4.09 1.66 16.39
CA TRP A 98 5.33 1.88 15.66
C TRP A 98 5.53 3.36 15.33
N ILE A 99 4.50 4.05 14.82
CA ILE A 99 4.55 5.49 14.52
C ILE A 99 4.71 6.33 15.79
N LEU A 100 4.07 5.93 16.89
CA LEU A 100 4.24 6.57 18.19
C LEU A 100 5.69 6.54 18.65
N GLU A 101 6.31 5.36 18.60
CA GLU A 101 7.67 5.12 19.08
C GLU A 101 8.74 5.75 18.15
N ASN A 102 8.56 5.66 16.83
CA ASN A 102 9.60 6.00 15.86
C ASN A 102 9.41 7.39 15.22
N SER A 103 8.24 8.00 15.37
CA SER A 103 7.91 9.31 14.80
C SER A 103 7.15 10.21 15.78
N HIS A 104 7.26 9.93 17.08
CA HIS A 104 6.62 10.70 18.16
C HIS A 104 5.11 10.90 17.94
N GLY A 105 4.45 9.89 17.35
CA GLY A 105 3.01 9.88 17.10
C GLY A 105 2.58 10.56 15.81
N TYR A 106 3.51 11.06 14.98
CA TYR A 106 3.17 11.76 13.74
C TYR A 106 4.19 11.52 12.61
N SER A 107 3.75 10.89 11.53
CA SER A 107 4.53 10.77 10.28
C SER A 107 4.00 11.77 9.25
N ALA A 108 4.81 12.77 8.91
CA ALA A 108 4.40 13.83 7.98
C ALA A 108 4.09 13.27 6.57
N PRO A 109 3.12 13.84 5.83
CA PRO A 109 2.93 13.52 4.42
C PRO A 109 4.21 13.71 3.60
N GLY A 110 4.42 12.83 2.62
CA GLY A 110 5.66 12.82 1.82
C GLY A 110 6.85 12.12 2.49
N THR A 111 6.68 11.57 3.70
CA THR A 111 7.65 10.64 4.30
C THR A 111 7.30 9.19 3.98
N ALA A 112 8.29 8.30 4.07
CA ALA A 112 8.08 6.86 3.89
C ALA A 112 8.75 6.09 5.04
N ARG A 113 8.01 5.13 5.62
CA ARG A 113 8.44 4.33 6.77
C ARG A 113 8.23 2.86 6.48
N LEU A 114 9.30 2.06 6.58
CA LEU A 114 9.20 0.62 6.42
C LEU A 114 8.91 -0.03 7.78
N ILE A 115 7.69 -0.52 7.96
CA ILE A 115 7.21 -1.15 9.18
C ILE A 115 7.28 -2.66 8.98
N ARG A 116 8.11 -3.34 9.79
CA ARG A 116 8.32 -4.78 9.71
C ARG A 116 7.43 -5.51 10.70
N PHE A 117 6.97 -6.69 10.32
CA PHE A 117 6.12 -7.58 11.10
C PHE A 117 6.82 -8.91 11.30
N SER A 118 6.94 -9.35 12.56
CA SER A 118 7.43 -10.68 12.93
C SER A 118 6.26 -11.66 13.06
N ARG A 119 5.56 -11.92 11.95
CA ARG A 119 4.31 -12.70 11.89
C ARG A 119 4.33 -13.72 10.75
N PRO A 120 5.06 -14.84 10.91
CA PRO A 120 5.23 -15.83 9.86
C PRO A 120 3.93 -16.57 9.50
N ASP A 121 2.93 -16.57 10.38
CA ASP A 121 1.66 -17.26 10.13
C ASP A 121 0.60 -16.39 9.44
N SER A 122 0.87 -15.10 9.27
CA SER A 122 -0.04 -14.17 8.60
C SER A 122 -0.32 -14.60 7.14
N PRO A 123 -1.53 -14.32 6.61
CA PRO A 123 -1.80 -14.46 5.19
C PRO A 123 -0.79 -13.73 4.29
N ALA A 124 -0.29 -12.56 4.72
CA ALA A 124 0.75 -11.79 4.05
C ALA A 124 2.02 -12.61 3.80
N TRP A 125 2.54 -13.27 4.84
CA TRP A 125 3.74 -14.09 4.72
C TRP A 125 3.49 -15.35 3.88
N ARG A 126 2.41 -16.09 4.18
CA ARG A 126 2.13 -17.38 3.51
C ARG A 126 1.83 -17.23 2.01
N LYS A 127 1.11 -16.18 1.62
CA LYS A 127 0.73 -15.96 0.21
C LYS A 127 1.78 -15.18 -0.59
N TYR A 128 2.44 -14.21 0.04
CA TYR A 128 3.25 -13.22 -0.68
C TYR A 128 4.70 -13.11 -0.20
N ARG A 129 5.11 -13.88 0.82
CA ARG A 129 6.39 -13.69 1.54
C ARG A 129 6.58 -12.24 1.98
N ALA A 130 5.50 -11.61 2.41
CA ALA A 130 5.51 -10.22 2.83
C ALA A 130 5.70 -10.11 4.35
N SER A 131 6.80 -9.48 4.75
CA SER A 131 7.14 -9.22 6.15
C SER A 131 7.04 -7.73 6.53
N ALA A 132 6.72 -6.85 5.58
CA ALA A 132 6.76 -5.43 5.80
C ALA A 132 5.69 -4.66 5.00
N ILE A 133 5.29 -3.52 5.58
CA ILE A 133 4.49 -2.49 4.94
C ILE A 133 5.35 -1.24 4.80
N LEU A 134 5.39 -0.66 3.61
CA LEU A 134 5.92 0.67 3.37
C LEU A 134 4.79 1.69 3.58
N HIS A 135 4.74 2.27 4.77
CA HIS A 135 3.76 3.29 5.14
C HIS A 135 4.17 4.65 4.58
N VAL A 136 3.33 5.24 3.75
CA VAL A 136 3.54 6.54 3.12
C VAL A 136 2.31 7.41 3.35
N PRO A 137 2.34 8.28 4.39
CA PRO A 137 1.21 9.14 4.68
C PRO A 137 0.90 10.06 3.50
N THR A 138 -0.35 10.04 3.05
CA THR A 138 -0.85 10.93 1.99
C THR A 138 -1.66 12.10 2.55
N MET A 139 -2.06 12.01 3.82
CA MET A 139 -2.87 13.01 4.52
C MET A 139 -2.63 12.99 6.03
N ARG A 140 -2.95 14.09 6.72
CA ARG A 140 -2.85 14.19 8.18
C ARG A 140 -3.85 13.27 8.88
N THR A 141 -5.13 13.46 8.57
CA THR A 141 -6.26 12.64 9.00
C THR A 141 -7.24 12.58 7.86
N PRO A 142 -7.95 11.47 7.65
CA PRO A 142 -9.06 11.45 6.70
C PRO A 142 -10.11 12.48 7.15
N GLU A 143 -10.37 13.49 6.32
CA GLU A 143 -11.53 14.35 6.52
C GLU A 143 -12.80 13.55 6.25
N PHE A 144 -13.85 13.78 7.05
CA PHE A 144 -15.15 13.17 6.79
C PHE A 144 -15.70 13.70 5.46
N LEU A 145 -15.61 12.90 4.39
CA LEU A 145 -16.16 13.21 3.07
C LEU A 145 -17.68 12.95 2.98
N GLY A 146 -18.40 12.85 4.11
CA GLY A 146 -19.85 12.93 4.06
C GLY A 146 -20.23 14.32 3.59
N ARG A 147 -20.92 14.40 2.44
CA ARG A 147 -21.38 15.63 1.76
C ARG A 147 -21.46 16.80 2.74
N ARG A 148 -20.68 17.86 2.50
CA ARG A 148 -20.85 19.15 3.18
C ARG A 148 -22.36 19.45 3.19
N ARG A 149 -23.01 19.38 4.35
CA ARG A 149 -24.25 20.09 4.55
C ARG A 149 -23.86 21.55 4.34
N THR A 150 -24.25 22.10 3.20
CA THR A 150 -24.25 23.54 2.97
C THR A 150 -25.00 24.17 4.13
N CYS A 151 -24.27 24.69 5.11
CA CYS A 151 -24.80 25.73 5.97
C CYS A 151 -24.94 26.96 5.06
N LEU A 152 -26.12 27.12 4.47
CA LEU A 152 -26.55 28.43 4.01
C LEU A 152 -26.84 29.25 5.26
N SER A 153 -26.21 30.44 5.29
CA SER A 153 -26.41 31.51 6.26
C SER A 153 -27.78 32.13 6.08
#